data_AF-A0A3D2JQ73-F1
#
_entry.id   AF-A0A3D2JQ73-F1
#
_cell.length_a   1.000
_cell.length_b   1.000
_cell.length_c   1.000
_cell.angle_alpha   90.00
_cell.angle_beta   90.00
_cell.angle_gamma   90.00
#
_symmetry.space_group_name_H-M   'P 1'
#
loop_
_entity.id
_entity.type
_entity.pdbx_description
1 polymer ?
#
loop_
_entity_poly.entity_id
_entity_poly.type
_entity_poly.pdbx_seq_one_letter_code
_entity_poly.pdbx_strand_id
1 'polypeptide(L)'
;MEMLNRGDFDHHNDLGGAWNSLTGLPFVFAEWVIRSDTDQVLSDELELRLVQATRDGLESIPEIQQARTSNRMSAEHVSNYVLNFTYFLGEKEREGQREFEHRLKRLPQWRPTVLTPTAAV
;
A
#
# COMPACT_ATOMS: atom_id res chain seq x y z
N MET A 1 -24.44 6.45 0.15
CA MET A 1 -24.21 5.03 0.52
C MET A 1 -24.38 4.09 -0.66
N GLU A 2 -25.40 4.27 -1.53
CA GLU A 2 -25.60 3.38 -2.68
C GLU A 2 -24.54 3.50 -3.79
N MET A 3 -24.08 4.70 -4.11
CA MET A 3 -22.98 4.92 -5.07
C MET A 3 -21.64 4.33 -4.61
N LEU A 4 -21.33 4.44 -3.31
CA LEU A 4 -20.13 3.82 -2.69
C LEU A 4 -20.13 2.29 -2.84
N ASN A 5 -21.31 1.67 -2.80
CA ASN A 5 -21.45 0.21 -2.93
C ASN A 5 -21.41 -0.28 -4.38
N ARG A 6 -21.76 0.57 -5.36
CA ARG A 6 -21.73 0.22 -6.80
C ARG A 6 -20.35 0.44 -7.43
N GLY A 7 -19.55 1.35 -6.87
CA GLY A 7 -18.23 1.69 -7.43
C GLY A 7 -18.32 2.54 -8.72
N ASP A 8 -19.52 2.99 -9.09
CA ASP A 8 -19.74 3.90 -10.21
C ASP A 8 -19.34 5.32 -9.80
N PHE A 9 -18.06 5.62 -10.01
CA PHE A 9 -17.51 6.97 -9.92
C PHE A 9 -17.06 7.41 -11.31
N ASP A 10 -17.40 8.65 -11.68
CA ASP A 10 -16.99 9.24 -12.96
C ASP A 10 -15.45 9.35 -13.10
N HIS A 11 -14.75 9.30 -11.97
CA HIS A 11 -13.29 9.41 -11.91
C HIS A 11 -12.69 8.36 -10.98
N HIS A 12 -11.67 7.66 -11.49
CA HIS A 12 -10.83 6.75 -10.72
C HIS A 12 -9.37 7.21 -10.90
N ASN A 13 -8.72 7.59 -9.79
CA ASN A 13 -7.35 8.09 -9.80
C ASN A 13 -6.43 7.13 -9.05
N ASP A 14 -5.45 6.57 -9.74
CA ASP A 14 -4.35 5.85 -9.12
C ASP A 14 -3.33 6.86 -8.56
N LEU A 15 -3.29 6.99 -7.23
CA LEU A 15 -2.38 7.90 -6.55
C LEU A 15 -0.91 7.45 -6.64
N GLY A 16 -0.65 6.15 -6.78
CA GLY A 16 0.69 5.63 -7.05
C GLY A 16 1.17 6.02 -8.44
N GLY A 17 0.30 5.87 -9.45
CA GLY A 17 0.55 6.34 -10.82
C GLY A 17 0.74 7.86 -10.91
N ALA A 18 -0.08 8.63 -10.20
CA ALA A 18 0.06 10.08 -10.13
C ALA A 18 1.38 10.51 -9.45
N TRP A 19 1.78 9.82 -8.37
CA TRP A 19 3.07 10.05 -7.71
C TRP A 19 4.24 9.75 -8.64
N ASN A 20 4.21 8.62 -9.33
CA ASN A 20 5.24 8.24 -10.27
C ASN A 20 5.34 9.25 -11.43
N SER A 21 4.20 9.72 -11.95
CA SER A 21 4.18 10.76 -12.99
C SER A 21 4.76 12.09 -12.49
N LEU A 22 4.55 12.43 -11.21
CA LEU A 22 5.03 13.67 -10.60
C LEU A 22 6.52 13.66 -10.27
N THR A 23 7.07 12.50 -9.88
CA THR A 23 8.40 12.41 -9.27
C THR A 23 9.37 11.49 -10.01
N GLY A 24 8.86 10.57 -10.84
CA GLY A 24 9.62 9.46 -11.42
C GLY A 24 9.97 8.36 -10.41
N LEU A 25 9.54 8.47 -9.14
CA LEU A 25 9.90 7.56 -8.05
C LEU A 25 8.76 6.59 -7.73
N PRO A 26 9.06 5.42 -7.16
CA PRO A 26 8.05 4.57 -6.54
C PRO A 26 7.46 5.25 -5.29
N PHE A 27 6.25 4.84 -4.90
CA PHE A 27 5.62 5.26 -3.66
C PHE A 27 5.61 4.09 -2.66
N VAL A 28 6.10 4.31 -1.44
CA VAL A 28 6.08 3.31 -0.37
C VAL A 28 4.88 3.57 0.54
N PHE A 29 3.87 2.70 0.45
CA PHE A 29 2.67 2.79 1.26
C PHE A 29 2.86 2.27 2.69
N ALA A 30 3.69 1.25 2.87
CA ALA A 30 3.92 0.61 4.15
C ALA A 30 5.29 -0.06 4.17
N GLU A 31 5.85 -0.19 5.37
CA GLU A 31 7.04 -0.98 5.65
C GLU A 31 6.89 -1.66 7.01
N TRP A 32 7.58 -2.79 7.20
CA TRP A 32 7.69 -3.40 8.51
C TRP A 32 8.72 -2.64 9.34
N VAL A 33 8.33 -2.21 10.53
CA VAL A 33 9.20 -1.53 11.49
C VAL A 33 9.23 -2.29 12.80
N ILE A 34 10.39 -2.31 13.44
CA ILE A 34 10.62 -2.90 14.75
C ILE A 34 11.01 -1.76 15.70
N ARG A 35 10.59 -1.86 16.97
CA ARG A 35 11.03 -0.89 17.97
C ARG A 35 12.55 -0.95 18.15
N SER A 36 13.16 0.21 18.38
CA SER A 36 14.62 0.32 18.54
C SER A 36 15.17 -0.35 19.81
N ASP A 37 14.32 -0.71 20.75
CA ASP A 37 14.67 -1.39 22.00
C ASP A 37 14.39 -2.90 21.99
N THR A 38 14.02 -3.46 20.84
CA THR A 38 13.86 -4.91 20.66
C THR A 38 15.22 -5.60 20.62
N ASP A 39 15.28 -6.82 21.17
CA ASP A 39 16.47 -7.67 21.11
C ASP A 39 16.87 -7.99 19.65
N GLN A 40 18.18 -7.90 19.37
CA GLN A 40 18.70 -8.07 18.01
C GLN A 40 18.42 -9.46 17.44
N VAL A 41 18.51 -10.52 18.25
CA VAL A 41 18.29 -11.89 17.78
C VAL A 41 16.85 -12.08 17.34
N LEU A 42 15.90 -11.52 18.10
CA LEU A 42 14.48 -11.54 17.73
C LEU A 42 14.19 -10.70 16.49
N SER A 43 14.88 -9.57 16.33
CA SER A 43 14.77 -8.72 15.14
C SER A 43 15.23 -9.46 13.88
N ASP A 44 16.41 -10.08 13.93
CA ASP A 44 17.00 -10.81 12.80
C ASP A 44 16.15 -12.02 12.42
N GLU A 45 15.62 -12.73 13.44
CA GLU A 45 14.72 -13.86 13.21
C GLU A 45 13.42 -13.42 12.51
N LEU A 46 12.83 -12.31 12.93
CA LEU A 46 11.62 -11.77 12.31
C LEU A 46 11.89 -11.35 10.86
N GLU A 47 13.00 -10.67 10.59
CA GLU A 47 13.40 -10.27 9.24
C GLU A 47 13.52 -11.50 8.33
N LEU A 48 14.25 -12.53 8.77
CA LEU A 48 14.44 -13.76 8.00
C LEU A 48 13.10 -14.43 7.67
N ARG A 49 12.21 -14.56 8.67
CA ARG A 49 10.88 -15.16 8.50
C ARG A 49 10.01 -14.37 7.53
N LEU A 50 10.01 -13.03 7.61
CA LEU A 50 9.24 -12.16 6.72
C LEU A 50 9.75 -12.24 5.27
N VAL A 51 11.08 -12.23 5.07
CA VAL A 51 11.68 -12.37 3.74
C VAL A 51 11.33 -13.71 3.12
N GLN A 52 11.45 -14.80 3.88
CA GLN A 52 11.10 -16.14 3.39
C GLN A 52 9.61 -16.24 3.06
N ALA A 53 8.72 -15.83 3.98
CA ALA A 53 7.27 -15.88 3.75
C ALA A 53 6.83 -15.04 2.55
N THR A 54 7.49 -13.90 2.30
CA THR A 54 7.22 -13.06 1.13
C THR A 54 7.61 -13.78 -0.17
N ARG A 55 8.77 -14.45 -0.20
CA ARG A 55 9.20 -15.25 -1.36
C ARG A 55 8.27 -16.42 -1.61
N ASP A 56 7.94 -17.19 -0.56
CA ASP A 56 7.01 -18.31 -0.64
C ASP A 56 5.64 -17.85 -1.16
N GLY A 57 5.16 -16.69 -0.72
CA GLY A 57 3.91 -16.10 -1.20
C GLY A 57 3.95 -15.73 -2.68
N LEU A 58 5.08 -15.21 -3.18
CA LEU A 58 5.26 -14.90 -4.61
C LEU A 58 5.38 -16.14 -5.49
N GLU A 59 5.81 -17.27 -4.93
CA GLU A 59 5.80 -18.57 -5.62
C GLU A 59 4.41 -19.23 -5.58
N SER A 60 3.57 -18.83 -4.63
CA SER A 60 2.23 -19.39 -4.37
C SER A 60 1.09 -18.50 -4.89
N ILE A 61 1.31 -17.79 -6.01
CA ILE A 61 0.28 -16.93 -6.62
C ILE A 61 -1.01 -17.71 -6.96
N PRO A 62 -0.98 -18.92 -7.54
CA PRO A 62 -2.19 -19.68 -7.85
C PRO A 62 -3.07 -19.93 -6.61
N GLU A 63 -2.46 -20.26 -5.47
CA GLU A 63 -3.15 -20.47 -4.19
C GLU A 63 -3.77 -19.17 -3.68
N ILE A 64 -3.04 -18.05 -3.79
CA ILE A 64 -3.56 -16.73 -3.44
C ILE A 64 -4.76 -16.36 -4.33
N GLN A 65 -4.68 -16.63 -5.64
CA GLN A 65 -5.79 -16.41 -6.56
C GLN A 65 -7.01 -17.22 -6.14
N GLN A 66 -6.85 -18.51 -5.86
CA GLN A 66 -7.95 -19.37 -5.44
C GLN A 66 -8.59 -18.87 -4.14
N ALA A 67 -7.78 -18.43 -3.17
CA ALA A 67 -8.26 -17.97 -1.86
C ALA A 67 -8.90 -16.57 -1.89
N ARG A 68 -8.55 -15.71 -2.85
CA ARG A 68 -8.94 -14.29 -2.88
C ARG A 68 -9.88 -13.91 -4.02
N THR A 69 -10.10 -14.80 -4.99
CA THR A 69 -11.10 -14.59 -6.05
C THR A 69 -12.49 -14.41 -5.44
N SER A 70 -13.24 -13.43 -5.96
CA SER A 70 -14.60 -13.14 -5.51
C SER A 70 -15.45 -12.60 -6.66
N ASN A 71 -16.73 -12.33 -6.39
CA ASN A 71 -17.60 -11.66 -7.34
C ASN A 71 -17.14 -10.22 -7.71
N ARG A 72 -16.20 -9.64 -6.96
CA ARG A 72 -15.65 -8.29 -7.23
C ARG A 72 -14.25 -8.31 -7.84
N MET A 73 -13.51 -9.40 -7.70
CA MET A 73 -12.15 -9.53 -8.22
C MET A 73 -11.98 -10.90 -8.86
N SER A 74 -11.75 -10.92 -10.18
CA SER A 74 -11.38 -12.14 -10.91
C SER A 74 -10.02 -12.64 -10.45
N ALA A 75 -9.72 -13.92 -10.69
CA ALA A 75 -8.41 -14.50 -10.40
C ALA A 75 -7.27 -13.71 -11.08
N GLU A 76 -7.48 -13.24 -12.31
CA GLU A 76 -6.52 -12.41 -13.04
C GLU A 76 -6.33 -11.04 -12.38
N HIS A 77 -7.40 -10.37 -11.94
CA HIS A 77 -7.29 -9.11 -11.20
C HIS A 77 -6.52 -9.29 -9.89
N VAL A 78 -6.75 -10.41 -9.18
CA VAL A 78 -6.01 -10.72 -7.95
C VAL A 78 -4.53 -10.89 -8.23
N SER A 79 -4.13 -11.72 -9.21
CA SER A 79 -2.71 -11.93 -9.51
C SER A 79 -2.04 -10.66 -9.99
N ASN A 80 -2.69 -9.90 -10.89
CA ASN A 80 -2.14 -8.65 -11.40
C ASN A 80 -1.96 -7.63 -10.27
N TYR A 81 -2.91 -7.53 -9.35
CA TYR A 81 -2.79 -6.65 -8.19
C TYR A 81 -1.61 -7.05 -7.29
N VAL A 82 -1.51 -8.33 -6.92
CA VAL A 82 -0.45 -8.82 -6.02
C VAL A 82 0.93 -8.70 -6.66
N LEU A 83 1.07 -8.98 -7.95
CA LEU A 83 2.35 -8.94 -8.67
C LEU A 83 2.83 -7.53 -9.00
N ASN A 84 1.94 -6.53 -8.98
CA ASN A 84 2.30 -5.13 -9.26
C ASN A 84 2.91 -4.39 -8.05
N PHE A 85 3.08 -5.06 -6.91
CA PHE A 85 3.80 -4.48 -5.77
C PHE A 85 5.30 -4.76 -5.83
N THR A 86 6.09 -3.77 -5.42
CA THR A 86 7.48 -3.96 -5.02
C THR A 86 7.53 -4.24 -3.52
N TYR A 87 7.79 -5.49 -3.14
CA TYR A 87 7.78 -5.93 -1.72
C TYR A 87 9.10 -5.71 -0.99
N PHE A 88 10.21 -5.60 -1.70
CA PHE A 88 11.54 -5.40 -1.12
C PHE A 88 12.00 -3.97 -1.35
N LEU A 89 12.31 -3.25 -0.27
CA LEU A 89 12.73 -1.86 -0.33
C LEU A 89 14.20 -1.76 -0.78
N GLY A 90 14.43 -1.14 -1.93
CA GLY A 90 15.74 -0.78 -2.43
C GLY A 90 16.02 0.72 -2.30
N GLU A 91 17.05 1.17 -3.02
CA GLU A 91 17.47 2.58 -3.00
C GLU A 91 16.38 3.53 -3.51
N LYS A 92 15.69 3.15 -4.60
CA LYS A 92 14.62 3.95 -5.21
C LYS A 92 13.40 4.06 -4.30
N GLU A 93 13.02 2.99 -3.62
CA GLU A 93 11.91 3.00 -2.67
C GLU A 93 12.23 3.94 -1.50
N ARG A 94 13.46 3.88 -0.97
CA ARG A 94 13.91 4.82 0.08
C ARG A 94 14.01 6.26 -0.43
N GLU A 95 14.37 6.47 -1.69
CA GLU A 95 14.33 7.80 -2.32
C GLU A 95 12.90 8.33 -2.40
N GLY A 96 11.94 7.50 -2.83
CA GLY A 96 10.51 7.82 -2.82
C GLY A 96 10.01 8.22 -1.43
N GLN A 97 10.39 7.48 -0.39
CA GLN A 97 10.04 7.82 1.00
C GLN A 97 10.56 9.21 1.42
N ARG A 98 11.84 9.49 1.14
CA ARG A 98 12.45 10.79 1.48
C ARG A 98 11.82 11.95 0.72
N GLU A 99 11.50 11.75 -0.56
CA GLU A 99 10.83 12.76 -1.38
C GLU A 99 9.41 13.04 -0.87
N PHE A 100 8.68 11.99 -0.47
CA PHE A 100 7.37 12.15 0.16
C PHE A 100 7.47 12.93 1.47
N GLU A 101 8.40 12.57 2.34
CA GLU A 101 8.64 13.28 3.60
C GLU A 101 9.01 14.76 3.36
N HIS A 102 9.88 15.04 2.38
CA HIS A 102 10.26 16.40 2.00
C HIS A 102 9.05 17.25 1.59
N ARG A 103 8.16 16.70 0.75
CA ARG A 103 6.94 17.38 0.30
C ARG A 103 5.95 17.56 1.45
N LEU A 104 5.76 16.54 2.26
CA LEU A 104 4.84 16.57 3.40
C LEU A 104 5.19 17.70 4.37
N LYS A 105 6.48 17.90 4.68
CA LYS A 105 6.98 18.98 5.55
C LYS A 105 6.69 20.39 5.01
N ARG A 106 6.44 20.53 3.71
CA ARG A 106 6.15 21.82 3.04
C ARG A 106 4.66 22.11 2.97
N LEU A 107 3.81 21.12 3.23
CA LEU A 107 2.37 21.33 3.26
C LEU A 107 1.98 22.01 4.58
N PRO A 108 1.02 22.95 4.56
CA PRO A 108 0.42 23.42 5.80
C PRO A 108 -0.20 22.23 6.54
N GLN A 109 -0.27 22.31 7.87
CA GLN A 109 -0.91 21.25 8.66
C GLN A 109 -2.33 21.00 8.13
N TRP A 110 -2.55 19.85 7.49
CA TRP A 110 -3.85 19.49 7.00
C TRP A 110 -4.74 19.07 8.17
N ARG A 111 -5.84 19.80 8.38
CA ARG A 111 -6.91 19.45 9.30
C ARG A 111 -8.19 19.32 8.48
N PRO A 112 -8.63 18.11 8.09
CA PRO A 112 -9.91 17.97 7.42
C PRO A 112 -11.00 18.51 8.34
N THR A 113 -11.82 19.43 7.83
CA THR A 113 -13.05 19.81 8.50
C THR A 113 -13.94 18.58 8.51
N VAL A 114 -14.11 17.95 9.68
CA VAL A 114 -15.08 16.88 9.84
C VAL A 114 -16.44 17.50 9.55
N LEU A 115 -17.03 17.17 8.40
CA LEU A 115 -18.42 17.51 8.13
C LEU A 115 -19.24 16.81 9.21
N THR A 116 -19.74 17.59 10.18
CA THR A 116 -20.70 17.06 11.14
C THR A 116 -21.94 16.71 10.33
N PRO A 117 -22.43 15.45 10.37
CA PRO A 117 -23.65 15.11 9.67
C PRO A 117 -24.76 16.02 10.21
N THR A 118 -25.31 16.88 9.36
CA THR A 118 -26.51 17.65 9.70
C THR A 118 -27.57 16.63 10.06
N ALA A 119 -27.99 16.62 11.33
CA ALA A 119 -29.15 15.84 11.74
C ALA A 119 -30.32 16.26 10.85
N ALA A 120 -30.81 15.32 10.05
CA ALA A 120 -32.01 15.51 9.27
C ALA A 120 -33.15 15.82 10.26
N VAL A 121 -33.75 16.99 10.11
CA VAL A 121 -34.96 17.42 10.83
C VAL A 121 -36.16 16.83 10.11
#